data_AF-A0AAU5Y4S7-F1
#
_entry.id   AF-A0AAU5Y4S7-F1
#
_cell.length_a   1.000
_cell.length_b   1.000
_cell.length_c   1.000
_cell.angle_alpha   90.00
_cell.angle_beta   90.00
_cell.angle_gamma   90.00
#
_symmetry.space_group_name_H-M   'P 1'
#
loop_
_entity.id
_entity.type
_entity.pdbx_description
1 polymer ?
#
loop_
_entity_poly.entity_id
_entity_poly.type
_entity_poly.pdbx_seq_one_letter_code
_entity_poly.pdbx_strand_id
1 'polypeptide(L)'
;MSGPGFTTVSGVALAPAPPEPGPDGAPLARVGLWAADTGRGPVVLAADEIGLAIAHGGPVPGRYGLLVDEAARQALAGLETVGRAQLRELAARHRAGDGDVWPGATERQSLKCAARVAKAAARTRREVA
;
A
#
# COMPACT_ATOMS: atom_id res chain seq x y z
N MET A 1 5.94 13.92 16.67
CA MET A 1 5.22 13.23 15.57
C MET A 1 5.93 13.59 14.28
N SER A 2 6.59 12.64 13.62
CA SER A 2 7.16 12.87 12.29
C SER A 2 6.02 13.15 11.31
N GLY A 3 6.04 14.31 10.66
CA GLY A 3 5.02 14.68 9.68
C GLY A 3 4.98 13.72 8.49
N PRO A 4 3.91 13.74 7.66
CA PRO A 4 3.86 12.95 6.43
C PRO A 4 5.09 13.19 5.57
N GLY A 5 5.73 12.09 5.11
CA GLY A 5 6.92 12.15 4.26
C GLY A 5 6.60 12.70 2.88
N PHE A 6 5.46 12.27 2.31
CA PHE A 6 4.99 12.65 0.98
C PHE A 6 3.47 12.83 0.96
N THR A 7 2.96 13.83 0.23
CA THR A 7 1.53 14.00 -0.04
C THR A 7 1.31 13.96 -1.54
N THR A 8 0.38 13.12 -2.00
CA THR A 8 0.02 13.01 -3.41
C THR A 8 -0.76 14.24 -3.88
N VAL A 9 -0.94 14.39 -5.20
CA VAL A 9 -1.71 15.52 -5.78
C VAL A 9 -3.18 15.44 -5.36
N SER A 10 -3.71 14.22 -5.20
CA SER A 10 -5.06 13.96 -4.72
C SER A 10 -5.21 14.07 -3.19
N GLY A 11 -4.18 14.52 -2.45
CA GLY A 11 -4.26 14.73 -1.01
C GLY A 11 -4.11 13.47 -0.14
N VAL A 12 -3.63 12.35 -0.69
CA VAL A 12 -3.28 11.17 0.12
C VAL A 12 -1.89 11.38 0.71
N ALA A 13 -1.81 11.40 2.03
CA ALA A 13 -0.57 11.49 2.76
C ALA A 13 0.02 10.09 2.99
N LEU A 14 1.34 9.99 2.76
CA LEU A 14 2.16 8.80 2.90
C LEU A 14 3.28 9.06 3.90
N ALA A 15 3.48 8.15 4.84
CA ALA A 15 4.61 8.19 5.75
C ALA A 15 5.18 6.79 6.00
N PRO A 16 6.49 6.67 6.24
CA PRO A 16 7.04 5.41 6.70
C PRO A 16 6.49 5.11 8.10
N ALA A 17 6.15 3.85 8.33
CA ALA A 17 5.75 3.35 9.65
C ALA A 17 6.80 2.37 10.19
N PRO A 18 6.88 2.16 11.52
CA PRO A 18 7.78 1.16 12.09
C PRO A 18 7.54 -0.20 11.44
N PRO A 19 8.62 -0.89 10.98
CA PRO A 19 8.49 -2.20 10.34
C PRO A 19 7.89 -3.22 11.31
N GLU A 20 7.23 -4.25 10.77
CA GLU A 20 6.77 -5.41 11.56
C GLU A 20 7.63 -6.64 11.24
N PRO A 21 7.78 -7.59 12.18
CA PRO A 21 8.41 -8.87 11.88
C PRO A 21 7.61 -9.63 10.82
N GLY A 22 8.27 -10.04 9.75
CA GLY A 22 7.71 -10.94 8.75
C GLY A 22 7.74 -12.41 9.18
N PRO A 23 7.17 -13.32 8.37
CA PRO A 23 7.13 -14.76 8.64
C PRO A 23 8.51 -15.37 8.91
N ASP A 24 9.51 -14.91 8.15
CA ASP A 24 10.90 -15.39 8.25
C ASP A 24 11.75 -14.56 9.23
N GLY A 25 11.13 -13.71 10.04
CA GLY A 25 11.82 -12.78 10.94
C GLY A 25 12.41 -11.55 10.24
N ALA A 26 12.41 -11.50 8.91
CA ALA A 26 12.81 -10.32 8.15
C ALA A 26 11.81 -9.16 8.33
N PRO A 27 12.25 -7.90 8.46
CA PRO A 27 11.35 -6.76 8.66
C PRO A 27 10.53 -6.47 7.40
N LEU A 28 9.21 -6.39 7.55
CA LEU A 28 8.30 -5.93 6.51
C LEU A 28 8.20 -4.41 6.55
N ALA A 29 8.46 -3.77 5.41
CA ALA A 29 8.29 -2.32 5.25
C ALA A 29 6.80 -1.96 5.34
N ARG A 30 6.50 -0.92 6.12
CA ARG A 30 5.13 -0.46 6.38
C ARG A 30 4.97 1.01 6.05
N VAL A 31 3.79 1.35 5.56
CA VAL A 31 3.41 2.69 5.15
C VAL A 31 2.12 3.08 5.87
N GLY A 32 2.10 4.27 6.46
CA GLY A 32 0.86 4.95 6.84
C GLY A 32 0.26 5.65 5.63
N LEU A 33 -1.01 5.36 5.34
CA LEU A 33 -1.82 6.01 4.30
C LEU A 33 -3.02 6.72 4.96
N TRP A 34 -3.27 7.96 4.59
CA TRP A 34 -4.50 8.66 4.96
C TRP A 34 -4.89 9.73 3.96
N ALA A 35 -6.17 9.77 3.61
CA ALA A 35 -6.75 10.84 2.82
C ALA A 35 -7.08 12.03 3.76
N ALA A 36 -6.46 13.18 3.51
CA ALA A 36 -6.50 14.33 4.41
C ALA A 36 -7.91 14.91 4.63
N ASP A 37 -8.83 14.63 3.72
CA ASP A 37 -10.22 15.09 3.69
C ASP A 37 -11.18 14.22 4.53
N THR A 38 -10.76 13.03 4.97
CA THR A 38 -11.67 12.09 5.66
C THR A 38 -11.75 12.28 7.18
N GLY A 39 -10.85 13.06 7.78
CA GLY A 39 -10.75 13.20 9.24
C GLY A 39 -10.38 11.91 10.00
N ARG A 40 -10.06 10.83 9.28
CA ARG A 40 -9.67 9.53 9.85
C ARG A 40 -8.17 9.49 10.10
N GLY A 41 -7.77 8.77 11.15
CA GLY A 41 -6.36 8.51 11.44
C GLY A 41 -5.69 7.63 10.37
N PRO A 42 -4.35 7.59 10.35
CA PRO A 42 -3.60 6.82 9.36
C PRO A 42 -3.86 5.32 9.46
N VAL A 43 -4.08 4.69 8.30
CA VAL A 43 -4.06 3.24 8.19
C VAL A 43 -2.65 2.80 7.84
N VAL A 44 -2.09 1.92 8.68
CA VAL A 44 -0.75 1.38 8.47
C VAL A 44 -0.85 0.00 7.83
N LEU A 45 -0.26 -0.14 6.65
CA LEU A 45 -0.23 -1.36 5.85
C LEU A 45 1.21 -1.75 5.49
N ALA A 46 1.49 -3.04 5.46
CA ALA A 46 2.69 -3.61 4.86
C ALA A 46 2.66 -3.55 3.33
N ALA A 47 3.81 -3.67 2.68
CA ALA A 47 3.91 -3.56 1.21
C ALA A 47 3.05 -4.59 0.46
N ASP A 48 2.95 -5.82 0.98
CA ASP A 48 2.09 -6.86 0.41
C ASP A 48 0.60 -6.59 0.64
N GLU A 49 0.22 -6.09 1.82
CA GLU A 49 -1.15 -5.60 2.08
C GLU A 49 -1.54 -4.47 1.12
N ILE A 50 -0.63 -3.54 0.82
CA ILE A 50 -0.87 -2.49 -0.18
C ILE A 50 -1.04 -3.11 -1.58
N GLY A 51 -0.23 -4.09 -1.94
CA GLY A 51 -0.35 -4.81 -3.21
C GLY A 51 -1.71 -5.50 -3.35
N LEU A 52 -2.11 -6.25 -2.33
CA LEU A 52 -3.41 -6.92 -2.30
C LEU A 52 -4.56 -5.92 -2.34
N ALA A 53 -4.49 -4.83 -1.59
CA ALA A 53 -5.50 -3.79 -1.64
C ALA A 53 -5.62 -3.20 -3.06
N ILE A 54 -4.51 -2.91 -3.74
CA ILE A 54 -4.54 -2.43 -5.12
C ILE A 54 -5.19 -3.46 -6.05
N ALA A 55 -4.83 -4.75 -5.91
CA ALA A 55 -5.35 -5.83 -6.75
C ALA A 55 -6.86 -6.02 -6.60
N HIS A 56 -7.40 -5.83 -5.40
CA HIS A 56 -8.82 -5.98 -5.08
C HIS A 56 -9.62 -4.67 -5.17
N GLY A 57 -8.94 -3.52 -5.30
CA GLY A 57 -9.55 -2.18 -5.23
C GLY A 57 -9.96 -1.56 -6.56
N GLY A 58 -9.76 -2.23 -7.69
CA GLY A 58 -10.10 -1.66 -8.99
C GLY A 58 -9.44 -2.36 -10.18
N PRO A 59 -9.48 -1.73 -11.38
CA PRO A 59 -8.91 -2.33 -12.58
C PRO A 59 -7.42 -2.60 -12.44
N VAL A 60 -6.99 -3.69 -13.08
CA VAL A 60 -5.61 -4.18 -13.04
C VAL A 60 -4.65 -3.10 -13.53
N PRO A 61 -3.55 -2.81 -12.80
CA PRO A 61 -2.52 -1.91 -13.30
C PRO A 61 -1.99 -2.42 -14.64
N GLY A 62 -2.04 -1.57 -15.67
CA GLY A 62 -1.50 -1.91 -17.00
C GLY A 62 0.01 -2.18 -16.99
N ARG A 63 0.59 -2.43 -18.17
CA ARG A 63 2.03 -2.78 -18.34
C ARG A 63 3.00 -1.85 -17.60
N TYR A 64 2.65 -0.57 -17.46
CA TYR A 64 3.49 0.45 -16.84
C TYR A 64 3.25 0.63 -15.32
N GLY A 65 2.27 -0.07 -14.75
CA GLY A 65 1.81 0.11 -13.37
C GLY A 65 1.05 1.43 -13.18
N LEU A 66 0.75 1.77 -11.94
CA LEU A 66 0.09 3.02 -11.56
C LEU A 66 1.11 4.11 -11.20
N LEU A 67 0.70 5.36 -11.34
CA LEU A 67 1.36 6.49 -10.67
C LEU A 67 1.16 6.35 -9.16
N VAL A 68 2.05 6.96 -8.35
CA VAL A 68 1.97 6.87 -6.88
C VAL A 68 0.63 7.40 -6.35
N ASP A 69 0.12 8.48 -6.95
CA ASP A 69 -1.19 9.07 -6.62
C ASP A 69 -2.34 8.06 -6.77
N GLU A 70 -2.45 7.45 -7.96
CA GLU A 70 -3.49 6.46 -8.25
C GLU A 70 -3.30 5.19 -7.42
N ALA A 71 -2.06 4.72 -7.25
CA ALA A 71 -1.77 3.55 -6.43
C ALA A 71 -2.18 3.76 -4.96
N ALA A 72 -1.96 4.95 -4.41
CA ALA A 72 -2.34 5.28 -3.05
C ALA A 72 -3.86 5.36 -2.88
N ARG A 73 -4.57 5.97 -3.85
CA ARG A 73 -6.04 5.99 -3.87
C ARG A 73 -6.64 4.60 -4.00
N GLN A 74 -6.10 3.79 -4.93
CA GLN A 74 -6.59 2.43 -5.15
C GLN A 74 -6.31 1.51 -3.97
N ALA A 75 -5.19 1.68 -3.26
CA ALA A 75 -4.94 0.96 -2.01
C ALA A 75 -5.97 1.30 -0.93
N LEU A 76 -6.35 2.57 -0.79
CA LEU A 76 -7.41 2.98 0.15
C LEU A 76 -8.78 2.44 -0.28
N ALA A 77 -9.13 2.54 -1.56
CA ALA A 77 -10.38 2.01 -2.10
C ALA A 77 -10.47 0.48 -1.96
N GLY A 78 -9.38 -0.23 -2.19
CA GLY A 78 -9.29 -1.68 -2.00
C GLY A 78 -9.40 -2.10 -0.55
N LEU A 79 -8.79 -1.33 0.36
CA LEU A 79 -8.98 -1.52 1.79
C LEU A 79 -10.44 -1.31 2.21
N GLU A 80 -11.13 -0.32 1.65
CA GLU A 80 -12.56 -0.08 1.91
C GLU A 80 -13.44 -1.19 1.32
N THR A 81 -13.07 -1.73 0.16
CA THR A 81 -13.80 -2.80 -0.53
C THR A 81 -13.68 -4.12 0.21
N VAL A 82 -12.45 -4.52 0.54
CA VAL A 82 -12.16 -5.84 1.13
C VAL A 82 -12.33 -5.82 2.65
N GLY A 83 -12.07 -4.68 3.27
CA GLY A 83 -12.02 -4.55 4.71
C GLY A 83 -10.68 -5.01 5.31
N ARG A 84 -10.34 -4.44 6.47
CA ARG A 84 -9.03 -4.64 7.11
C ARG A 84 -8.76 -6.07 7.57
N ALA A 85 -9.78 -6.77 8.06
CA ALA A 85 -9.63 -8.15 8.55
C ALA A 85 -9.32 -9.11 7.39
N GLN A 86 -10.11 -9.02 6.32
CA GLN A 86 -9.93 -9.85 5.13
C GLN A 86 -8.60 -9.55 4.42
N LEU A 87 -8.18 -8.29 4.35
CA LEU A 87 -6.89 -7.93 3.76
C LEU A 87 -5.71 -8.58 4.50
N ARG A 88 -5.77 -8.63 5.84
CA ARG A 88 -4.77 -9.32 6.66
C ARG A 88 -4.75 -10.82 6.44
N GLU A 89 -5.93 -11.43 6.29
CA GLU A 89 -6.05 -12.85 5.98
C GLU A 89 -5.42 -13.17 4.62
N LEU A 90 -5.72 -12.37 3.59
CA LEU A 90 -5.13 -12.51 2.26
C LEU A 90 -3.60 -12.34 2.31
N ALA A 91 -3.09 -11.38 3.08
CA ALA A 91 -1.66 -11.19 3.25
C ALA A 91 -1.00 -12.37 3.97
N ALA A 92 -1.63 -12.93 5.00
CA ALA A 92 -1.14 -14.12 5.69
C ALA A 92 -1.08 -15.34 4.75
N ARG A 93 -2.12 -15.53 3.93
CA ARG A 93 -2.18 -16.59 2.92
C ARG A 93 -1.10 -16.39 1.84
N HIS A 94 -0.95 -15.17 1.31
CA HIS A 94 0.11 -14.82 0.37
C HIS A 94 1.50 -15.19 0.91
N ARG A 95 1.78 -14.80 2.16
CA ARG A 95 3.04 -15.12 2.86
C ARG A 95 3.26 -16.61 3.07
N ALA A 96 2.18 -17.39 3.18
CA ALA A 96 2.23 -18.85 3.23
C ALA A 96 2.41 -19.51 1.85
N GLY A 97 2.53 -18.71 0.77
CA GLY A 97 2.73 -19.19 -0.60
C GLY A 97 1.43 -19.47 -1.36
N ASP A 98 0.28 -19.03 -0.85
CA ASP A 98 -1.00 -19.15 -1.54
C ASP A 98 -1.11 -18.09 -2.65
N GLY A 99 -1.07 -18.55 -3.91
CA GLY A 99 -1.18 -17.70 -5.09
C GLY A 99 -2.63 -17.30 -5.45
N ASP A 100 -3.63 -17.99 -4.91
CA ASP A 100 -5.05 -17.78 -5.26
C ASP A 100 -5.63 -16.51 -4.61
N VAL A 101 -4.85 -15.85 -3.76
CA VAL A 101 -5.19 -14.57 -3.13
C VAL A 101 -5.23 -13.40 -4.13
N TRP A 102 -4.59 -13.57 -5.29
CA TRP A 102 -4.51 -12.55 -6.32
C TRP A 102 -5.64 -12.73 -7.34
N PRO A 103 -6.46 -11.70 -7.58
CA PRO A 103 -7.47 -11.77 -8.62
C PRO A 103 -6.78 -11.78 -9.99
N GLY A 104 -6.75 -12.92 -10.65
CA GLY A 104 -6.09 -13.10 -11.95
C GLY A 104 -4.57 -12.85 -11.93
N ALA A 105 -3.98 -12.52 -13.08
CA ALA A 105 -2.53 -12.34 -13.23
C ALA A 105 -2.05 -10.92 -12.80
N THR A 106 -2.38 -10.52 -11.56
CA THR A 106 -2.22 -9.13 -11.08
C THR A 106 -1.11 -8.92 -10.05
N GLU A 107 -0.61 -10.00 -9.45
CA GLU A 107 0.39 -10.00 -8.39
C GLU A 107 1.58 -9.08 -8.68
N ARG A 108 2.31 -9.38 -9.76
CA ARG A 108 3.57 -8.70 -10.09
C ARG A 108 3.37 -7.20 -10.23
N GLN A 109 2.32 -6.78 -10.92
CA GLN A 109 2.01 -5.37 -11.18
C GLN A 109 1.56 -4.65 -9.91
N SER A 110 0.76 -5.32 -9.07
CA SER A 110 0.26 -4.76 -7.82
C SER A 110 1.38 -4.58 -6.81
N LEU A 111 2.25 -5.57 -6.65
CA LEU A 111 3.46 -5.48 -5.81
C LEU A 111 4.44 -4.41 -6.32
N LYS A 112 4.59 -4.25 -7.64
CA LYS A 112 5.39 -3.16 -8.21
C LYS A 112 4.80 -1.79 -7.84
N CYS A 113 3.48 -1.63 -7.85
CA CYS A 113 2.84 -0.38 -7.43
C CYS A 113 3.03 -0.14 -5.93
N ALA A 114 2.86 -1.17 -5.10
CA ALA A 114 3.09 -1.08 -3.67
C ALA A 114 4.53 -0.65 -3.32
N ALA A 115 5.54 -1.20 -4.00
CA ALA A 115 6.93 -0.80 -3.83
C ALA A 115 7.16 0.68 -4.17
N ARG A 116 6.45 1.22 -5.18
CA ARG A 116 6.51 2.66 -5.51
C ARG A 116 5.89 3.52 -4.43
N VAL A 117 4.77 3.09 -3.85
CA VAL A 117 4.12 3.77 -2.71
C VAL A 117 5.05 3.77 -1.50
N ALA A 118 5.65 2.64 -1.15
CA ALA A 118 6.61 2.55 -0.04
C ALA A 118 7.84 3.43 -0.26
N LYS A 119 8.40 3.44 -1.48
CA LYS A 119 9.51 4.33 -1.84
C LYS A 119 9.12 5.80 -1.73
N ALA A 120 7.91 6.17 -2.16
CA ALA A 120 7.43 7.54 -2.06
C ALA A 120 7.20 7.96 -0.60
N ALA A 121 6.64 7.08 0.22
CA ALA A 121 6.45 7.32 1.66
C ALA A 121 7.78 7.61 2.37
N ALA A 122 8.84 6.87 2.01
CA ALA A 122 10.18 7.04 2.56
C ALA A 122 10.90 8.31 2.09
N ARG A 123 10.36 9.06 1.11
CA ARG A 123 10.95 10.34 0.70
C ARG A 123 10.65 11.40 1.76
N THR A 124 11.70 12.07 2.23
CA THR A 124 11.56 13.30 3.01
C THR A 124 11.27 14.46 2.07
N ARG A 125 10.51 15.46 2.52
CA ARG A 125 10.16 16.71 1.81
C ARG A 125 11.36 17.61 1.40
N ARG A 126 12.58 17.08 1.34
CA ARG A 126 13.84 17.81 1.08
C ARG A 126 14.29 17.80 -0.39
N GLU A 127 13.60 17.12 -1.30
CA GLU A 127 13.96 17.09 -2.73
C GLU A 127 13.08 18.00 -3.61
N VAL A 128 12.18 18.78 -3.02
CA VAL A 128 11.39 19.79 -3.74
C VAL A 128 11.49 21.11 -2.96
N ALA A 129 12.67 21.72 -3.01
CA ALA A 129 12.93 23.11 -2.66
C ALA A 129 13.71 23.74 -3.81
#